data_AF-A0A4X2KQJ5-F1
#
_entry.id   AF-A0A4X2KQJ5-F1
#
_cell.length_a   1.000
_cell.length_b   1.000
_cell.length_c   1.000
_cell.angle_alpha   90.00
_cell.angle_beta   90.00
_cell.angle_gamma   90.00
#
_symmetry.space_group_name_H-M   'P 1'
#
loop_
_entity.id
_entity.type
_entity.pdbx_description
1 polymer ?
#
loop_
_entity_poly.entity_id
_entity_poly.type
_entity_poly.pdbx_seq_one_letter_code
_entity_poly.pdbx_strand_id
1 'polypeptide(L)'
;MGEWTILERLLEAAVQQHSTMIGRILLTVVVIFRILIVAIVGETVYDDEQTMFVCNTLQPGCNQACYDRAFPISHIRYWVFQIIMVCTPSLCFITYSVHQSAKQRERRYSTVFLTLDRDPPESIGGPGGAGGGGSGGGKREDNKKLQNAIVNGVLQNTENTSKENEPDCLEVKELAPHPSGLRTAARSKLRRQEGISRFYIIQVVFRNALEIGFLVGQYFLYGFSVPGLYECDRYPCIKEVECYVSRPTEKTVFLVFMFAVSGICVVLNLAELNHLGWRKIKLAVRGAQAKRKSVYEIRNKDLPRVSVPNFGRTQSSDSAYV
;
A
#
# COMPACT_ATOMS: atom_id res chain seq x y z
N MET A 1 -10.45 -41.36 -16.19
CA MET A 1 -10.97 -39.97 -16.09
C MET A 1 -10.83 -39.42 -14.64
N GLY A 2 -9.70 -39.66 -13.95
CA GLY A 2 -9.55 -39.30 -12.52
C GLY A 2 -8.37 -38.38 -12.19
N GLU A 3 -7.44 -38.16 -13.11
CA GLU A 3 -6.21 -37.39 -12.85
C GLU A 3 -6.43 -35.88 -13.03
N TRP A 4 -7.26 -35.49 -14.02
CA TRP A 4 -7.58 -34.09 -14.28
C TRP A 4 -8.26 -33.39 -13.10
N THR A 5 -9.14 -34.07 -12.37
CA THR A 5 -9.85 -33.48 -11.20
C THR A 5 -8.95 -33.31 -9.97
N ILE A 6 -7.87 -34.09 -9.86
CA ILE A 6 -6.86 -33.91 -8.81
C ILE A 6 -5.91 -32.77 -9.22
N LEU A 7 -5.48 -32.72 -10.48
CA LEU A 7 -4.66 -31.63 -10.99
C LEU A 7 -5.40 -30.28 -10.91
N GLU A 8 -6.68 -30.25 -11.27
CA GLU A 8 -7.57 -29.08 -11.16
C GLU A 8 -7.72 -28.63 -9.70
N ARG A 9 -7.96 -29.55 -8.76
CA ARG A 9 -8.05 -29.21 -7.32
C ARG A 9 -6.72 -28.79 -6.70
N LEU A 10 -5.60 -29.35 -7.15
CA LEU A 10 -4.26 -28.92 -6.74
C LEU A 10 -3.93 -27.53 -7.32
N LEU A 11 -4.33 -27.27 -8.57
CA LEU A 11 -4.22 -25.96 -9.20
C LEU A 11 -5.08 -24.92 -8.48
N GLU A 12 -6.35 -25.21 -8.19
CA GLU A 12 -7.24 -24.35 -7.39
C GLU A 12 -6.68 -24.10 -5.98
N ALA A 13 -6.18 -25.13 -5.30
CA ALA A 13 -5.61 -25.00 -3.95
C ALA A 13 -4.32 -24.16 -3.94
N ALA A 14 -3.41 -24.37 -4.90
CA ALA A 14 -2.20 -23.57 -5.06
C ALA A 14 -2.53 -22.11 -5.41
N VAL A 15 -3.44 -21.91 -6.37
CA VAL A 15 -3.91 -20.59 -6.82
C VAL A 15 -4.54 -19.81 -5.66
N GLN A 16 -5.35 -20.43 -4.79
CA GLN A 16 -6.03 -19.71 -3.69
C GLN A 16 -5.11 -19.20 -2.58
N GLN A 17 -3.90 -19.77 -2.42
CA GLN A 17 -2.90 -19.32 -1.45
C GLN A 17 -1.85 -18.38 -2.10
N HIS A 18 -1.48 -18.61 -3.37
CA HIS A 18 -0.51 -17.80 -4.11
C HIS A 18 -1.11 -16.61 -4.89
N SER A 19 -2.44 -16.47 -4.98
CA SER A 19 -3.15 -15.50 -5.83
C SER A 19 -2.56 -14.07 -5.78
N THR A 20 -2.21 -13.56 -4.60
CA THR A 20 -1.66 -12.20 -4.43
C THR A 20 -0.16 -12.10 -4.68
N MET A 21 0.58 -13.21 -4.57
CA MET A 21 2.01 -13.24 -4.84
C MET A 21 2.24 -13.31 -6.35
N ILE A 22 1.47 -14.15 -7.06
CA ILE A 22 1.50 -14.24 -8.52
C ILE A 22 1.13 -12.89 -9.15
N GLY A 23 0.02 -12.26 -8.72
CA GLY A 23 -0.37 -10.94 -9.22
C GLY A 23 0.72 -9.88 -9.02
N ARG A 24 1.28 -9.75 -7.81
CA ARG A 24 2.38 -8.83 -7.52
C ARG A 24 3.65 -9.11 -8.34
N ILE A 25 4.03 -10.36 -8.52
CA ILE A 25 5.21 -10.75 -9.31
C ILE A 25 4.97 -10.39 -10.78
N LEU A 26 3.83 -10.78 -11.36
CA LEU A 26 3.49 -10.45 -12.76
C LEU A 26 3.44 -8.94 -12.99
N LEU A 27 2.82 -8.18 -12.08
CA LEU A 27 2.78 -6.72 -12.17
C LEU A 27 4.18 -6.09 -12.10
N THR A 28 5.07 -6.64 -11.28
CA THR A 28 6.47 -6.18 -11.19
C THR A 28 7.23 -6.50 -12.46
N VAL A 29 7.09 -7.73 -13.00
CA VAL A 29 7.68 -8.15 -14.27
C VAL A 29 7.21 -7.27 -15.43
N VAL A 30 5.91 -6.96 -15.53
CA VAL A 30 5.41 -6.11 -16.62
C VAL A 30 5.86 -4.65 -16.46
N VAL A 31 5.98 -4.12 -15.23
CA VAL A 31 6.55 -2.77 -15.03
C VAL A 31 8.02 -2.73 -15.47
N ILE A 32 8.83 -3.72 -15.11
CA ILE A 32 10.23 -3.83 -15.57
C ILE A 32 10.27 -3.91 -17.11
N PHE A 33 9.43 -4.77 -17.70
CA PHE A 33 9.33 -4.94 -19.14
C PHE A 33 8.93 -3.65 -19.88
N ARG A 34 7.98 -2.87 -19.34
CA ARG A 34 7.66 -1.54 -19.90
C ARG A 34 8.84 -0.58 -19.81
N ILE A 35 9.58 -0.55 -18.71
CA ILE A 35 10.78 0.30 -18.56
C ILE A 35 11.83 -0.08 -19.61
N LEU A 36 12.10 -1.38 -19.80
CA LEU A 36 13.06 -1.87 -20.79
C LEU A 36 12.65 -1.49 -22.22
N ILE A 37 11.38 -1.66 -22.59
CA ILE A 37 10.91 -1.28 -23.93
C ILE A 37 10.94 0.23 -24.11
N VAL A 38 10.50 1.03 -23.13
CA VAL A 38 10.58 2.50 -23.19
C VAL A 38 12.03 2.96 -23.40
N ALA A 39 13.00 2.37 -22.70
CA ALA A 39 14.41 2.70 -22.89
C ALA A 39 14.90 2.36 -24.31
N ILE A 40 14.72 1.11 -24.75
CA ILE A 40 15.22 0.63 -26.06
C ILE A 40 14.54 1.35 -27.22
N VAL A 41 13.21 1.48 -27.19
CA VAL A 41 12.41 2.08 -28.27
C VAL A 41 12.56 3.60 -28.31
N GLY A 42 12.77 4.24 -27.15
CA GLY A 42 13.03 5.68 -27.08
C GLY A 42 14.25 6.07 -27.90
N GLU A 43 15.38 5.41 -27.67
CA GLU A 43 16.66 5.70 -28.35
C GLU A 43 16.68 5.24 -29.83
N THR A 44 15.84 4.29 -30.24
CA THR A 44 15.90 3.70 -31.60
C THR A 44 14.81 4.19 -32.57
N VAL A 45 13.65 4.60 -32.07
CA VAL A 45 12.46 4.92 -32.90
C VAL A 45 11.96 6.36 -32.69
N TYR A 46 12.29 6.97 -31.54
CA TYR A 46 11.86 8.32 -31.19
C TYR A 46 12.99 9.34 -31.15
N ASP A 47 14.26 8.95 -31.23
CA ASP A 47 15.40 9.88 -31.28
C ASP A 47 15.34 10.83 -32.50
N ASP A 48 14.96 10.29 -33.66
CA ASP A 48 14.80 11.06 -34.91
C ASP A 48 13.43 11.77 -35.06
N GLU A 49 12.57 11.75 -34.04
CA GLU A 49 11.16 12.15 -34.20
C GLU A 49 10.96 13.60 -34.65
N GLN A 50 11.83 14.51 -34.21
CA GLN A 50 11.77 15.93 -34.56
C GLN A 50 12.65 16.30 -35.76
N THR A 51 13.76 15.59 -35.97
CA THR A 51 14.71 15.86 -37.07
C THR A 51 14.21 15.33 -38.41
N MET A 52 13.48 14.22 -38.40
CA MET A 52 12.87 13.59 -39.57
C MET A 52 11.40 13.98 -39.79
N PHE A 53 10.88 14.97 -39.05
CA PHE A 53 9.56 15.57 -39.33
C PHE A 53 9.72 16.72 -40.33
N VAL A 54 9.30 16.48 -41.58
CA VAL A 54 9.57 17.38 -42.71
C VAL A 54 8.26 17.84 -43.34
N CYS A 55 8.03 19.15 -43.38
CA CYS A 55 6.91 19.73 -44.12
C CYS A 55 7.34 20.21 -45.51
N ASN A 56 6.43 20.12 -46.49
CA ASN A 56 6.63 20.53 -47.87
C ASN A 56 6.56 22.07 -48.03
N THR A 57 7.54 22.77 -47.44
CA THR A 57 7.58 24.23 -47.39
C THR A 57 8.98 24.76 -47.10
N LEU A 58 9.28 25.95 -47.62
CA LEU A 58 10.52 26.69 -47.32
C LEU A 58 10.33 27.73 -46.20
N GLN A 59 9.14 27.77 -45.59
CA GLN A 59 8.80 28.78 -44.58
C GLN A 59 9.50 28.50 -43.23
N PRO A 60 10.36 29.40 -42.73
CA PRO A 60 11.10 29.18 -41.49
C PRO A 60 10.15 29.05 -40.29
N GLY A 61 10.45 28.10 -39.40
CA GLY A 61 9.66 27.81 -38.20
C GLY A 61 8.36 27.02 -38.43
N CYS A 62 7.89 26.86 -39.68
CA CYS A 62 6.66 26.12 -39.97
C CYS A 62 6.74 24.65 -39.53
N ASN A 63 7.83 23.92 -39.84
CA ASN A 63 8.01 22.53 -39.39
C ASN A 63 7.93 22.39 -37.86
N GLN A 64 8.54 23.31 -37.10
CA GLN A 64 8.53 23.26 -35.64
C GLN A 64 7.15 23.55 -35.05
N ALA A 65 6.42 24.52 -35.63
CA ALA A 65 5.05 24.84 -35.21
C ALA A 65 4.05 23.71 -35.55
N CYS A 66 4.21 23.07 -36.70
CA CYS A 66 3.41 21.90 -37.10
C CYS A 66 3.73 20.67 -36.26
N TYR A 67 5.00 20.44 -35.93
CA TYR A 67 5.41 19.34 -35.05
C TYR A 67 4.78 19.46 -33.66
N ASP A 68 4.86 20.64 -33.04
CA ASP A 68 4.23 20.94 -31.73
C ASP A 68 2.69 20.79 -31.78
N ARG A 69 2.07 21.16 -32.92
CA ARG A 69 0.63 21.05 -33.15
C ARG A 69 0.16 19.60 -33.37
N ALA A 70 0.98 18.75 -33.99
CA ALA A 70 0.73 17.34 -34.28
C ALA A 70 1.00 16.44 -33.06
N PHE A 71 2.12 16.68 -32.36
CA PHE A 71 2.61 15.87 -31.25
C PHE A 71 2.90 16.73 -30.01
N PRO A 72 1.87 17.34 -29.37
CA PRO A 72 2.05 18.24 -28.22
C PRO A 72 2.73 17.57 -27.03
N ILE A 73 2.61 16.24 -26.92
CA ILE A 73 3.46 15.39 -26.08
C ILE A 73 3.82 14.19 -26.95
N SER A 74 5.11 13.87 -27.13
CA SER A 74 5.49 12.66 -27.85
C SER A 74 5.22 11.39 -27.03
N HIS A 75 4.89 10.30 -27.73
CA HIS A 75 4.50 9.02 -27.14
C HIS A 75 5.51 8.51 -26.09
N ILE A 76 6.80 8.68 -26.35
CA ILE A 76 7.87 8.28 -25.42
C ILE A 76 7.79 9.05 -24.10
N ARG A 77 7.58 10.38 -24.15
CA ARG A 77 7.43 11.22 -22.94
C ARG A 77 6.16 10.86 -22.18
N TYR A 78 5.09 10.52 -22.89
CA TYR A 78 3.84 10.04 -22.30
C TYR A 78 4.04 8.74 -21.49
N TRP A 79 4.72 7.73 -22.07
CA TRP A 79 4.99 6.47 -21.36
C TRP A 79 5.97 6.64 -20.19
N VAL A 80 6.98 7.49 -20.31
CA VAL A 80 7.87 7.84 -19.18
C VAL A 80 7.06 8.45 -18.03
N PHE A 81 6.19 9.43 -18.32
CA PHE A 81 5.35 10.06 -17.30
C PHE A 81 4.33 9.07 -16.69
N GLN A 82 3.74 8.19 -17.50
CA GLN A 82 2.89 7.08 -17.02
C GLN A 82 3.66 6.19 -16.05
N ILE A 83 4.86 5.71 -16.41
CA ILE A 83 5.66 4.83 -15.56
C ILE A 83 5.99 5.51 -14.23
N ILE A 84 6.44 6.77 -14.25
CA ILE A 84 6.76 7.53 -13.03
C ILE A 84 5.53 7.62 -12.13
N MET A 85 4.41 8.11 -12.66
CA MET A 85 3.16 8.29 -11.90
C MET A 85 2.59 6.97 -11.36
N VAL A 86 2.66 5.88 -12.12
CA VAL A 86 2.19 4.54 -11.71
C VAL A 86 3.11 3.88 -10.68
N CYS A 87 4.42 4.19 -10.68
CA CYS A 87 5.39 3.68 -9.72
C CYS A 87 5.40 4.47 -8.39
N THR A 88 5.16 5.78 -8.41
CA THR A 88 5.20 6.65 -7.22
C THR A 88 4.37 6.11 -6.03
N PRO A 89 3.12 5.63 -6.17
CA PRO A 89 2.32 5.14 -5.04
C PRO A 89 2.94 3.93 -4.35
N SER A 90 3.52 3.02 -5.14
CA SER A 90 4.24 1.84 -4.67
C SER A 90 5.50 2.23 -3.89
N LEU A 91 6.29 3.16 -4.42
CA LEU A 91 7.48 3.68 -3.76
C LEU A 91 7.13 4.39 -2.44
N CYS A 92 6.12 5.25 -2.44
CA CYS A 92 5.62 5.92 -1.23
C CYS A 92 5.16 4.91 -0.16
N PHE A 93 4.46 3.84 -0.55
CA PHE A 93 4.05 2.78 0.37
C PHE A 93 5.23 1.98 0.92
N ILE A 94 6.20 1.62 0.07
CA ILE A 94 7.42 0.91 0.50
C ILE A 94 8.18 1.78 1.52
N THR A 95 8.50 3.03 1.17
CA THR A 95 9.19 3.99 2.06
C THR A 95 8.43 4.19 3.37
N TYR A 96 7.10 4.37 3.33
CA TYR A 96 6.27 4.45 4.53
C TYR A 96 6.38 3.18 5.38
N SER A 97 6.30 1.99 4.78
CA SER A 97 6.36 0.71 5.48
C SER A 97 7.72 0.45 6.13
N VAL A 98 8.82 0.81 5.45
CA VAL A 98 10.19 0.70 5.95
C VAL A 98 10.41 1.69 7.09
N HIS A 99 10.10 2.97 6.91
CA HIS A 99 10.21 3.99 7.96
C HIS A 99 9.36 3.65 9.19
N GLN A 100 8.12 3.19 8.99
CA GLN A 100 7.25 2.74 10.08
C GLN A 100 7.76 1.45 10.76
N SER A 101 8.60 0.65 10.10
CA SER A 101 9.27 -0.52 10.67
C SER A 101 10.55 -0.15 11.44
N ALA A 102 11.33 0.83 10.95
CA ALA A 102 12.47 1.40 11.69
C ALA A 102 12.00 2.05 13.00
N LYS A 103 11.00 2.93 12.93
CA LYS A 103 10.36 3.58 14.10
C LYS A 103 9.69 2.61 15.08
N GLN A 104 9.44 1.37 14.66
CA GLN A 104 9.01 0.27 15.54
C GLN A 104 10.16 -0.39 16.29
N ARG A 105 11.30 -0.57 15.63
CA ARG A 105 12.52 -1.14 16.21
C ARG A 105 13.01 -0.27 17.36
N GLU A 106 13.08 1.05 17.15
CA GLU A 106 13.42 2.04 18.18
C GLU A 106 12.50 1.95 19.40
N ARG A 107 11.18 1.98 19.21
CA ARG A 107 10.22 1.92 20.33
C ARG A 107 10.28 0.60 21.09
N ARG A 108 10.54 -0.53 20.42
CA ARG A 108 10.80 -1.80 21.10
C ARG A 108 12.11 -1.73 21.90
N TYR A 109 13.19 -1.21 21.31
CA TYR A 109 14.48 -1.09 21.97
C TYR A 109 14.42 -0.23 23.24
N SER A 110 13.81 0.98 23.19
CA SER A 110 13.61 1.79 24.40
C SER A 110 12.72 1.13 25.44
N THR A 111 11.71 0.34 25.04
CA THR A 111 10.87 -0.38 26.01
C THR A 111 11.66 -1.48 26.71
N VAL A 112 12.49 -2.23 25.97
CA VAL A 112 13.36 -3.29 26.53
C VAL A 112 14.44 -2.70 27.44
N PHE A 113 15.05 -1.58 27.05
CA PHE A 113 16.04 -0.88 27.87
C PHE A 113 15.44 -0.43 29.21
N LEU A 114 14.24 0.18 29.20
CA LEU A 114 13.52 0.60 30.40
C LEU A 114 12.97 -0.56 31.26
N THR A 115 12.95 -1.80 30.74
CA THR A 115 12.66 -2.99 31.57
C THR A 115 13.92 -3.58 32.20
N LEU A 116 15.05 -3.62 31.48
CA LEU A 116 16.32 -4.10 32.01
C LEU A 116 16.89 -3.18 33.10
N ASP A 117 16.65 -1.87 32.99
CA ASP A 117 17.01 -0.88 34.01
C ASP A 117 16.16 -0.98 35.30
N ARG A 118 15.13 -1.86 35.31
CA ARG A 118 14.17 -1.99 36.43
C ARG A 118 14.16 -3.37 37.09
N ASP A 119 15.25 -4.10 36.98
CA ASP A 119 15.56 -5.23 37.87
C ASP A 119 16.48 -4.75 39.03
N PRO A 120 15.95 -4.44 40.22
CA PRO A 120 16.78 -4.22 41.41
C PRO A 120 17.33 -5.57 41.90
N PRO A 121 18.53 -5.60 42.54
CA PRO A 121 19.10 -6.84 43.06
C PRO A 121 18.20 -7.46 44.14
N GLU A 122 17.95 -8.77 44.03
CA GLU A 122 17.14 -9.53 44.99
C GLU A 122 17.70 -9.44 46.41
N SER A 123 16.90 -8.90 47.34
CA SER A 123 17.19 -8.96 48.77
C SER A 123 16.71 -10.30 49.35
N ILE A 124 17.62 -11.26 49.50
CA ILE A 124 17.35 -12.51 50.22
C ILE A 124 17.15 -12.19 51.72
N GLY A 125 16.00 -12.58 52.28
CA GLY A 125 15.68 -12.43 53.69
C GLY A 125 15.88 -13.72 54.50
N GLY A 126 16.43 -13.59 55.71
CA GLY A 126 16.53 -14.65 56.73
C GLY A 126 16.65 -14.04 58.14
N PRO A 127 16.01 -14.58 59.20
CA PRO A 127 15.68 -13.79 60.39
C PRO A 127 16.48 -14.10 61.67
N GLY A 128 16.58 -13.10 62.56
CA GLY A 128 16.74 -13.29 64.01
C GLY A 128 18.06 -12.79 64.62
N GLY A 129 17.97 -11.96 65.67
CA GLY A 129 19.11 -11.53 66.49
C GLY A 129 18.87 -10.18 67.19
N ALA A 130 19.12 -10.09 68.50
CA ALA A 130 18.85 -8.90 69.32
C ALA A 130 20.10 -8.04 69.56
N GLY A 131 19.93 -6.76 69.92
CA GLY A 131 20.98 -6.02 70.66
C GLY A 131 21.07 -4.51 70.44
N GLY A 132 20.79 -3.73 71.50
CA GLY A 132 21.69 -2.69 72.02
C GLY A 132 21.88 -1.36 71.25
N GLY A 133 21.52 -0.26 71.90
CA GLY A 133 21.66 1.12 71.38
C GLY A 133 23.10 1.67 71.22
N GLY A 134 23.17 2.94 70.80
CA GLY A 134 24.43 3.68 70.64
C GLY A 134 24.21 5.00 69.89
N SER A 135 24.88 6.08 70.32
CA SER A 135 24.75 7.42 69.73
C SER A 135 26.09 7.94 69.21
N GLY A 136 26.06 8.68 68.09
CA GLY A 136 27.06 9.69 67.74
C GLY A 136 28.13 9.31 66.71
N GLY A 137 28.55 10.32 65.90
CA GLY A 137 29.93 10.44 65.44
C GLY A 137 30.26 10.33 63.95
N GLY A 138 30.21 11.46 63.22
CA GLY A 138 31.38 11.97 62.46
C GLY A 138 31.80 11.39 61.09
N LYS A 139 31.71 12.27 60.07
CA LYS A 139 32.68 12.53 58.96
C LYS A 139 33.03 11.39 57.96
N ARG A 140 32.67 11.52 56.66
CA ARG A 140 33.44 12.10 55.51
C ARG A 140 34.45 11.12 54.87
N GLU A 141 34.85 11.17 53.58
CA GLU A 141 34.47 11.87 52.32
C GLU A 141 35.22 11.10 51.19
N ASP A 142 34.85 10.96 49.91
CA ASP A 142 33.67 11.28 49.09
C ASP A 142 33.73 10.36 47.82
N ASN A 143 32.65 10.26 47.02
CA ASN A 143 32.83 10.41 45.57
C ASN A 143 31.53 10.83 44.82
N LYS A 144 31.57 12.06 44.32
CA LYS A 144 31.09 12.49 43.00
C LYS A 144 29.65 12.16 42.61
N LYS A 145 28.83 13.20 42.76
CA LYS A 145 27.79 13.55 41.78
C LYS A 145 28.33 13.42 40.36
N LEU A 146 27.64 12.66 39.51
CA LEU A 146 27.56 12.95 38.08
C LEU A 146 26.10 12.89 37.63
N GLN A 147 25.40 13.97 37.90
CA GLN A 147 24.07 14.24 37.35
C GLN A 147 24.22 14.62 35.88
N ASN A 148 24.36 13.62 35.00
CA ASN A 148 24.37 13.87 33.56
C ASN A 148 22.94 13.81 33.02
N ALA A 149 22.43 15.01 32.70
CA ALA A 149 21.12 15.22 32.13
C ALA A 149 21.00 14.59 30.73
N ILE A 150 19.75 14.24 30.38
CA ILE A 150 19.34 13.92 29.02
C ILE A 150 19.59 15.15 28.14
N VAL A 151 20.53 15.07 27.20
CA VAL A 151 20.70 16.06 26.12
C VAL A 151 20.90 15.35 24.79
N ASN A 152 19.95 15.57 23.88
CA ASN A 152 20.00 15.45 22.42
C ASN A 152 20.77 14.28 21.80
N GLY A 153 20.02 13.33 21.25
CA GLY A 153 20.58 12.30 20.37
C GLY A 153 21.12 12.88 19.06
N VAL A 154 22.45 12.92 18.93
CA VAL A 154 23.18 12.88 17.68
C VAL A 154 24.32 11.89 17.89
N LEU A 155 24.38 10.84 17.07
CA LEU A 155 25.45 9.86 17.12
C LEU A 155 26.59 10.38 16.25
N GLN A 156 27.64 10.92 16.86
CA GLN A 156 28.79 11.43 16.13
C GLN A 156 29.78 10.28 15.86
N ASN A 157 30.08 10.10 14.58
CA ASN A 157 30.91 9.01 14.07
C ASN A 157 32.36 9.49 13.95
N THR A 158 33.32 8.71 14.44
CA THR A 158 34.75 8.87 14.10
C THR A 158 35.39 7.49 13.91
N GLU A 159 35.84 7.28 12.68
CA GLU A 159 36.84 6.33 12.17
C GLU A 159 37.98 5.92 13.14
N ASN A 160 38.65 4.76 13.08
CA ASN A 160 38.78 3.74 12.01
C ASN A 160 39.26 2.37 12.57
N THR A 161 39.19 1.32 11.72
CA THR A 161 39.90 -0.01 11.80
C THR A 161 39.07 -1.26 12.15
N SER A 162 38.58 -1.90 11.10
CA SER A 162 38.68 -3.34 10.79
C SER A 162 38.83 -4.38 11.92
N LYS A 163 37.76 -5.14 12.19
CA LYS A 163 37.65 -6.60 11.88
C LYS A 163 36.28 -7.17 12.26
N GLU A 164 35.92 -8.26 11.60
CA GLU A 164 34.66 -8.98 11.78
C GLU A 164 34.53 -9.61 13.17
N ASN A 165 33.32 -9.56 13.74
CA ASN A 165 32.71 -10.68 14.47
C ASN A 165 31.22 -10.36 14.73
N GLU A 166 30.34 -11.32 14.47
CA GLU A 166 28.95 -11.25 14.93
C GLU A 166 28.87 -11.29 16.47
N PRO A 167 27.95 -10.52 17.08
CA PRO A 167 27.32 -10.90 18.32
C PRO A 167 26.07 -11.74 18.01
N ASP A 168 26.22 -13.05 18.20
CA ASP A 168 25.21 -14.10 18.02
C ASP A 168 23.84 -13.73 18.65
N CYS A 169 22.75 -14.11 17.98
CA CYS A 169 21.40 -13.67 18.34
C CYS A 169 20.86 -14.47 19.54
N LEU A 170 21.15 -14.00 20.75
CA LEU A 170 20.68 -14.61 21.99
C LEU A 170 19.15 -14.75 22.02
N GLU A 171 18.69 -15.98 21.86
CA GLU A 171 17.27 -16.36 21.88
C GLU A 171 16.71 -16.23 23.30
N VAL A 172 16.08 -15.08 23.59
CA VAL A 172 15.43 -14.85 24.89
C VAL A 172 14.16 -15.69 24.99
N LYS A 173 14.32 -16.84 25.63
CA LYS A 173 13.26 -17.78 26.05
C LYS A 173 12.07 -17.06 26.68
N GLU A 174 10.86 -17.32 26.16
CA GLU A 174 9.64 -16.64 26.61
C GLU A 174 9.34 -16.89 28.10
N LEU A 175 9.38 -15.82 28.91
CA LEU A 175 8.72 -15.74 30.20
C LEU A 175 7.33 -15.11 30.03
N ALA A 176 6.29 -15.83 30.46
CA ALA A 176 4.89 -15.48 30.17
C ALA A 176 4.43 -14.22 30.92
N PRO A 177 3.75 -13.25 30.25
CA PRO A 177 3.30 -12.02 30.89
C PRO A 177 1.92 -12.15 31.57
N HIS A 178 1.76 -11.47 32.71
CA HIS A 178 0.51 -11.39 33.49
C HIS A 178 -0.72 -10.94 32.66
N PRO A 179 -1.94 -11.41 33.01
CA PRO A 179 -3.09 -11.44 32.10
C PRO A 179 -3.73 -10.07 31.76
N SER A 180 -3.42 -9.00 32.47
CA SER A 180 -4.03 -7.67 32.28
C SER A 180 -3.43 -6.87 31.12
N GLY A 181 -2.15 -7.08 30.77
CA GLY A 181 -1.49 -6.37 29.66
C GLY A 181 -1.87 -6.87 28.25
N LEU A 182 -2.30 -8.14 28.17
CA LEU A 182 -2.47 -8.86 26.91
C LEU A 182 -3.56 -8.25 26.01
N ARG A 183 -4.67 -7.78 26.58
CA ARG A 183 -5.77 -7.14 25.84
C ARG A 183 -5.36 -5.81 25.20
N THR A 184 -4.51 -5.04 25.86
CA THR A 184 -4.06 -3.71 25.39
C THR A 184 -3.01 -3.86 24.29
N ALA A 185 -2.08 -4.81 24.43
CA ALA A 185 -1.11 -5.17 23.41
C ALA A 185 -1.77 -5.80 22.16
N ALA A 186 -2.80 -6.64 22.33
CA ALA A 186 -3.57 -7.17 21.22
C ALA A 186 -4.33 -6.05 20.46
N ARG A 187 -4.96 -5.10 21.17
CA ARG A 187 -5.64 -3.95 20.55
C ARG A 187 -4.69 -3.06 19.75
N SER A 188 -3.47 -2.81 20.24
CA SER A 188 -2.49 -1.97 19.54
C SER A 188 -1.88 -2.68 18.31
N LYS A 189 -1.61 -3.99 18.41
CA LYS A 189 -1.23 -4.83 17.24
C LYS A 189 -2.34 -4.84 16.17
N LEU A 190 -3.61 -5.02 16.57
CA LEU A 190 -4.74 -5.05 15.64
C LEU A 190 -4.94 -3.70 14.92
N ARG A 191 -5.01 -2.57 15.65
CA ARG A 191 -5.10 -1.21 15.07
C ARG A 191 -3.95 -0.90 14.10
N ARG A 192 -2.74 -1.42 14.38
CA ARG A 192 -1.57 -1.27 13.50
C ARG A 192 -1.70 -2.09 12.22
N GLN A 193 -2.12 -3.34 12.32
CA GLN A 193 -2.31 -4.24 11.17
C GLN A 193 -3.43 -3.73 10.25
N GLU A 194 -4.51 -3.16 10.82
CA GLU A 194 -5.52 -2.41 10.07
C GLU A 194 -4.91 -1.21 9.34
N GLY A 195 -4.13 -0.38 10.02
CA GLY A 195 -3.49 0.81 9.43
C GLY A 195 -2.63 0.50 8.20
N ILE A 196 -1.74 -0.49 8.33
CA ILE A 196 -0.88 -0.94 7.22
C ILE A 196 -1.73 -1.47 6.04
N SER A 197 -2.82 -2.21 6.32
CA SER A 197 -3.71 -2.70 5.25
C SER A 197 -4.46 -1.57 4.52
N ARG A 198 -4.81 -0.47 5.21
CA ARG A 198 -5.53 0.66 4.59
C ARG A 198 -4.65 1.42 3.62
N PHE A 199 -3.42 1.75 3.99
CA PHE A 199 -2.46 2.38 3.07
C PHE A 199 -2.16 1.49 1.87
N TYR A 200 -2.04 0.17 2.07
CA TYR A 200 -1.87 -0.79 0.97
C TYR A 200 -3.07 -0.81 0.01
N ILE A 201 -4.30 -0.70 0.50
CA ILE A 201 -5.50 -0.63 -0.37
C ILE A 201 -5.53 0.71 -1.13
N ILE A 202 -5.25 1.83 -0.45
CA ILE A 202 -5.26 3.17 -1.07
C ILE A 202 -4.25 3.27 -2.21
N GLN A 203 -2.99 2.84 -2.00
CA GLN A 203 -1.97 2.88 -3.06
C GLN A 203 -2.29 1.94 -4.23
N VAL A 204 -2.91 0.76 -4.01
CA VAL A 204 -3.36 -0.13 -5.09
C VAL A 204 -4.49 0.51 -5.90
N VAL A 205 -5.51 1.07 -5.23
CA VAL A 205 -6.64 1.74 -5.91
C VAL A 205 -6.17 2.94 -6.71
N PHE A 206 -5.30 3.78 -6.13
CA PHE A 206 -4.76 4.95 -6.80
C PHE A 206 -3.85 4.58 -7.98
N ARG A 207 -2.98 3.57 -7.83
CA ARG A 207 -2.18 3.03 -8.95
C ARG A 207 -3.06 2.52 -10.10
N ASN A 208 -4.13 1.79 -9.79
CA ASN A 208 -5.06 1.27 -10.80
C ASN A 208 -5.85 2.39 -11.49
N ALA A 209 -6.26 3.42 -10.74
CA ALA A 209 -6.90 4.60 -11.30
C ALA A 209 -5.97 5.38 -12.24
N LEU A 210 -4.68 5.49 -11.91
CA LEU A 210 -3.67 6.08 -12.80
C LEU A 210 -3.47 5.25 -14.07
N GLU A 211 -3.27 3.92 -13.98
CA GLU A 211 -3.15 3.05 -15.17
C GLU A 211 -4.37 3.15 -16.10
N ILE A 212 -5.59 3.18 -15.55
CA ILE A 212 -6.81 3.40 -16.33
C ILE A 212 -6.82 4.80 -16.96
N GLY A 213 -6.47 5.84 -16.19
CA GLY A 213 -6.41 7.22 -16.68
C GLY A 213 -5.41 7.40 -17.83
N PHE A 214 -4.24 6.76 -17.75
CA PHE A 214 -3.24 6.75 -18.82
C PHE A 214 -3.68 5.88 -20.03
N LEU A 215 -4.37 4.76 -19.81
CA LEU A 215 -4.91 3.98 -20.92
C LEU A 215 -5.97 4.76 -21.72
N VAL A 216 -6.89 5.43 -21.01
CA VAL A 216 -7.94 6.28 -21.59
C VAL A 216 -7.34 7.53 -22.24
N GLY A 217 -6.36 8.16 -21.58
CA GLY A 217 -5.63 9.31 -22.12
C GLY A 217 -4.86 8.98 -23.40
N GLN A 218 -4.20 7.82 -23.47
CA GLN A 218 -3.49 7.39 -24.68
C GLN A 218 -4.47 7.24 -25.86
N TYR A 219 -5.63 6.63 -25.64
CA TYR A 219 -6.66 6.47 -26.65
C TYR A 219 -7.18 7.82 -27.18
N PHE A 220 -7.46 8.79 -26.31
CA PHE A 220 -7.96 10.11 -26.73
C PHE A 220 -6.89 11.04 -27.32
N LEU A 221 -5.62 10.91 -26.94
CA LEU A 221 -4.54 11.75 -27.46
C LEU A 221 -3.93 11.23 -28.75
N TYR A 222 -3.83 9.90 -28.92
CA TYR A 222 -3.05 9.28 -30.01
C TYR A 222 -3.84 8.24 -30.83
N GLY A 223 -5.02 7.81 -30.37
CA GLY A 223 -5.80 6.77 -31.04
C GLY A 223 -5.07 5.42 -31.06
N PHE A 224 -5.05 4.78 -32.24
CA PHE A 224 -4.42 3.47 -32.46
C PHE A 224 -3.46 3.43 -33.67
N SER A 225 -3.24 4.56 -34.35
CA SER A 225 -2.39 4.64 -35.54
C SER A 225 -1.78 6.03 -35.67
N VAL A 226 -0.49 6.09 -35.96
CA VAL A 226 0.23 7.32 -36.27
C VAL A 226 0.16 7.54 -37.78
N PRO A 227 -0.44 8.64 -38.28
CA PRO A 227 -0.54 8.89 -39.71
C PRO A 227 0.85 9.19 -40.30
N GLY A 228 1.10 8.74 -41.52
CA GLY A 228 2.36 9.04 -42.23
C GLY A 228 2.42 10.46 -42.80
N LEU A 229 1.25 11.10 -42.95
CA LEU A 229 1.06 12.45 -43.45
C LEU A 229 0.24 13.24 -42.42
N TYR A 230 0.63 14.49 -42.17
CA TYR A 230 -0.07 15.42 -41.29
C TYR A 230 -0.27 16.75 -42.02
N GLU A 231 -1.53 17.12 -42.23
CA GLU A 231 -1.92 18.39 -42.83
C GLU A 231 -1.91 19.49 -41.75
N CYS A 232 -1.30 20.65 -42.05
CA CYS A 232 -1.03 21.68 -41.06
C CYS A 232 -1.24 23.11 -41.61
N ASP A 233 -2.01 23.93 -40.88
CA ASP A 233 -2.32 25.34 -41.16
C ASP A 233 -1.73 26.31 -40.11
N ARG A 234 -0.89 25.80 -39.20
CA ARG A 234 -0.40 26.52 -38.02
C ARG A 234 0.56 27.66 -38.39
N TYR A 235 0.31 28.87 -37.90
CA TYR A 235 1.30 29.97 -37.99
C TYR A 235 2.67 29.51 -37.45
N PRO A 236 3.81 29.73 -38.16
CA PRO A 236 4.02 30.69 -39.25
C PRO A 236 3.81 30.17 -40.68
N CYS A 237 3.16 29.02 -40.89
CA CYS A 237 2.84 28.52 -42.22
C CYS A 237 1.84 29.48 -42.93
N ILE A 238 2.12 29.83 -44.19
CA ILE A 238 1.35 30.82 -44.98
C ILE A 238 0.09 30.19 -45.61
N LYS A 239 0.14 28.88 -45.84
CA LYS A 239 -0.93 28.04 -46.38
C LYS A 239 -0.90 26.71 -45.63
N GLU A 240 -1.92 25.89 -45.86
CA GLU A 240 -1.91 24.48 -45.51
C GLU A 240 -0.72 23.77 -46.16
N VAL A 241 0.02 22.99 -45.38
CA VAL A 241 1.20 22.23 -45.80
C VAL A 241 1.09 20.77 -45.39
N GLU A 242 1.64 19.91 -46.23
CA GLU A 242 1.81 18.49 -45.95
C GLU A 242 3.10 18.26 -45.15
N CYS A 243 3.00 17.59 -44.00
CA CYS A 243 4.14 17.18 -43.17
C CYS A 243 4.26 15.66 -43.07
N TYR A 244 5.44 15.12 -43.35
CA TYR A 244 5.73 13.69 -43.29
C TYR A 244 6.26 13.29 -41.92
N VAL A 245 5.70 12.22 -41.35
CA VAL A 245 6.05 11.72 -40.03
C VAL A 245 7.08 10.60 -40.14
N SER A 246 8.17 10.68 -39.38
CA SER A 246 9.17 9.60 -39.29
C SER A 246 8.57 8.31 -38.72
N ARG A 247 8.84 7.18 -39.39
CA ARG A 247 8.54 5.79 -38.94
C ARG A 247 7.10 5.57 -38.43
N PRO A 248 6.05 5.94 -39.19
CA PRO A 248 4.68 5.91 -38.71
C PRO A 248 4.19 4.48 -38.41
N THR A 249 4.66 3.50 -39.19
CA THR A 249 4.35 2.08 -39.01
C THR A 249 5.01 1.51 -37.74
N GLU A 250 6.30 1.76 -37.52
CA GLU A 250 7.01 1.33 -36.30
C GLU A 250 6.36 1.94 -35.05
N LYS A 251 6.14 3.26 -35.05
CA LYS A 251 5.48 3.98 -33.95
C LYS A 251 4.06 3.45 -33.68
N THR A 252 3.30 3.12 -34.73
CA THR A 252 1.97 2.48 -34.60
C THR A 252 2.06 1.10 -33.95
N VAL A 253 3.01 0.24 -34.36
CA VAL A 253 3.20 -1.09 -33.76
C VAL A 253 3.55 -0.97 -32.27
N PHE A 254 4.47 -0.08 -31.89
CA PHE A 254 4.82 0.14 -30.49
C PHE A 254 3.66 0.74 -29.68
N LEU A 255 2.88 1.66 -30.26
CA LEU A 255 1.70 2.26 -29.63
C LEU A 255 0.66 1.19 -29.30
N VAL A 256 0.29 0.36 -30.27
CA VAL A 256 -0.69 -0.73 -30.09
C VAL A 256 -0.16 -1.77 -29.10
N PHE A 257 1.12 -2.12 -29.17
CA PHE A 257 1.76 -3.04 -28.23
C PHE A 257 1.70 -2.53 -26.79
N MET A 258 2.12 -1.28 -26.55
CA MET A 258 2.07 -0.65 -25.22
C MET A 258 0.63 -0.54 -24.69
N PHE A 259 -0.33 -0.24 -25.56
CA PHE A 259 -1.75 -0.21 -25.21
C PHE A 259 -2.25 -1.60 -24.79
N ALA A 260 -1.93 -2.64 -25.55
CA ALA A 260 -2.34 -4.01 -25.25
C ALA A 260 -1.74 -4.51 -23.92
N VAL A 261 -0.44 -4.31 -23.71
CA VAL A 261 0.24 -4.65 -22.44
C VAL A 261 -0.38 -3.89 -21.26
N SER A 262 -0.72 -2.60 -21.45
CA SER A 262 -1.35 -1.78 -20.41
C SER A 262 -2.79 -2.21 -20.12
N GLY A 263 -3.57 -2.54 -21.14
CA GLY A 263 -4.92 -3.10 -21.00
C GLY A 263 -4.93 -4.43 -20.26
N ILE A 264 -4.02 -5.36 -20.62
CA ILE A 264 -3.84 -6.63 -19.92
C ILE A 264 -3.45 -6.39 -18.45
N CYS A 265 -2.54 -5.45 -18.16
CA CYS A 265 -2.24 -5.07 -16.78
C CYS A 265 -3.48 -4.59 -16.03
N VAL A 266 -4.26 -3.66 -16.58
CA VAL A 266 -5.49 -3.14 -15.94
C VAL A 266 -6.48 -4.27 -15.67
N VAL A 267 -6.72 -5.16 -16.64
CA VAL A 267 -7.62 -6.31 -16.46
C VAL A 267 -7.13 -7.26 -15.36
N LEU A 268 -5.82 -7.57 -15.32
CA LEU A 268 -5.24 -8.43 -14.27
C LEU A 268 -5.29 -7.76 -12.88
N ASN A 269 -4.98 -6.46 -12.78
CA ASN A 269 -5.12 -5.69 -11.52
C ASN A 269 -6.59 -5.71 -11.03
N LEU A 270 -7.56 -5.50 -11.94
CA LEU A 270 -8.99 -5.52 -11.61
C LEU A 270 -9.47 -6.92 -11.23
N ALA A 271 -8.99 -7.97 -11.90
CA ALA A 271 -9.31 -9.36 -11.55
C ALA A 271 -8.78 -9.73 -10.16
N GLU A 272 -7.53 -9.37 -9.84
CA GLU A 272 -6.94 -9.56 -8.52
C GLU A 272 -7.72 -8.76 -7.44
N LEU A 273 -8.01 -7.48 -7.72
CA LEU A 273 -8.75 -6.61 -6.81
C LEU A 273 -10.18 -7.11 -6.57
N ASN A 274 -10.86 -7.61 -7.60
CA ASN A 274 -12.20 -8.19 -7.48
C ASN A 274 -12.18 -9.51 -6.71
N HIS A 275 -11.22 -10.41 -6.99
CA HIS A 275 -11.10 -11.68 -6.27
C HIS A 275 -10.83 -11.46 -4.77
N LEU A 276 -9.88 -10.58 -4.43
CA LEU A 276 -9.56 -10.21 -3.05
C LEU A 276 -10.67 -9.41 -2.37
N GLY A 277 -11.18 -8.41 -3.08
CA GLY A 277 -12.24 -7.51 -2.64
C GLY A 277 -13.49 -8.28 -2.30
N TRP A 278 -13.96 -9.16 -3.19
CA TRP A 278 -15.17 -9.96 -2.94
C TRP A 278 -14.99 -10.88 -1.73
N ARG A 279 -13.82 -11.52 -1.56
CA ARG A 279 -13.55 -12.38 -0.39
C ARG A 279 -13.55 -11.58 0.92
N LYS A 280 -12.92 -10.39 0.94
CA LYS A 280 -12.92 -9.48 2.11
C LYS A 280 -14.30 -8.88 2.39
N ILE A 281 -15.03 -8.46 1.35
CA ILE A 281 -16.38 -7.88 1.45
C ILE A 281 -17.39 -8.94 1.93
N LYS A 282 -17.37 -10.17 1.40
CA LYS A 282 -18.21 -11.28 1.92
C LYS A 282 -17.96 -11.54 3.40
N LEU A 283 -16.71 -11.51 3.85
CA LEU A 283 -16.36 -11.67 5.27
C LEU A 283 -16.83 -10.49 6.13
N ALA A 284 -16.62 -9.25 5.66
CA ALA A 284 -17.07 -8.04 6.36
C ALA A 284 -18.60 -7.96 6.45
N VAL A 285 -19.32 -8.29 5.37
CA VAL A 285 -20.79 -8.34 5.34
C VAL A 285 -21.33 -9.44 6.24
N ARG A 286 -20.75 -10.65 6.24
CA ARG A 286 -21.11 -11.71 7.19
C ARG A 286 -20.89 -11.29 8.65
N GLY A 287 -19.76 -10.64 8.94
CA GLY A 287 -19.47 -10.09 10.27
C GLY A 287 -20.45 -8.99 10.68
N ALA A 288 -20.80 -8.09 9.77
CA ALA A 288 -21.80 -7.03 10.00
C ALA A 288 -23.21 -7.60 10.19
N GLN A 289 -23.60 -8.64 9.43
CA GLN A 289 -24.87 -9.36 9.60
C GLN A 289 -24.92 -10.10 10.95
N ALA A 290 -23.85 -10.79 11.34
CA ALA A 290 -23.75 -11.43 12.65
C ALA A 290 -23.87 -10.41 13.80
N LYS A 291 -23.19 -9.26 13.68
CA LYS A 291 -23.28 -8.16 14.66
C LYS A 291 -24.66 -7.49 14.69
N ARG A 292 -25.36 -7.39 13.54
CA ARG A 292 -26.76 -6.92 13.50
C ARG A 292 -27.71 -7.92 14.15
N LYS A 293 -27.52 -9.23 13.93
CA LYS A 293 -28.31 -10.28 14.58
C LYS A 293 -28.13 -10.26 16.09
N SER A 294 -26.90 -10.21 16.60
CA SER A 294 -26.68 -10.17 18.06
C SER A 294 -27.23 -8.90 18.73
N VAL A 295 -27.13 -7.74 18.08
CA VAL A 295 -27.75 -6.49 18.59
C VAL A 295 -29.28 -6.56 18.58
N TYR A 296 -29.88 -7.18 17.56
CA TYR A 296 -31.33 -7.40 17.53
C TYR A 296 -31.78 -8.37 18.63
N GLU A 297 -31.03 -9.47 18.84
CA GLU A 297 -31.33 -10.51 19.82
C GLU A 297 -31.16 -10.04 21.27
N ILE A 298 -30.16 -9.19 21.54
CA ILE A 298 -30.00 -8.47 22.81
C ILE A 298 -31.20 -7.55 23.03
N ARG A 299 -31.52 -6.67 22.06
CA ARG A 299 -32.65 -5.72 22.18
C ARG A 299 -34.01 -6.41 22.34
N ASN A 300 -34.17 -7.64 21.84
CA ASN A 300 -35.39 -8.43 22.01
C ASN A 300 -35.47 -9.19 23.35
N LYS A 301 -34.33 -9.34 24.07
CA LYS A 301 -34.30 -9.81 25.46
C LYS A 301 -34.51 -8.67 26.47
N ASP A 302 -34.15 -7.45 26.09
CA ASP A 302 -34.36 -6.24 26.91
C ASP A 302 -35.79 -5.69 26.83
N LEU A 303 -36.65 -6.22 25.94
CA LEU A 303 -38.10 -5.95 26.01
C LEU A 303 -38.71 -6.75 27.18
N PRO A 304 -39.39 -6.11 28.14
CA PRO A 304 -40.12 -6.84 29.17
C PRO A 304 -41.21 -7.72 28.54
N ARG A 305 -41.31 -8.97 28.97
CA ARG A 305 -42.53 -9.77 28.79
C ARG A 305 -43.66 -9.11 29.59
N VAL A 306 -44.34 -8.14 28.99
CA VAL A 306 -45.61 -7.63 29.53
C VAL A 306 -46.65 -8.73 29.38
N SER A 307 -46.93 -9.43 30.47
CA SER A 307 -48.06 -10.34 30.58
C SER A 307 -49.35 -9.54 30.42
N VAL A 308 -50.11 -9.82 29.35
CA VAL A 308 -51.39 -9.17 29.05
C VAL A 308 -52.41 -9.53 30.16
N PRO A 309 -53.00 -8.55 30.86
CA PRO A 309 -54.11 -8.82 31.78
C PRO A 309 -55.37 -9.18 31.00
N ASN A 310 -56.05 -10.25 31.42
CA ASN A 310 -57.30 -10.69 30.81
C ASN A 310 -58.45 -9.77 31.25
N PHE A 311 -58.77 -8.74 30.45
CA PHE A 311 -59.83 -7.79 30.79
C PHE A 311 -61.19 -8.30 30.31
N GLY A 312 -61.99 -8.81 31.25
CA GLY A 312 -63.36 -9.24 30.99
C GLY A 312 -64.23 -8.09 30.46
N ARG A 313 -65.03 -8.36 29.44
CA ARG A 313 -66.02 -7.40 28.92
C ARG A 313 -67.33 -7.55 29.68
N THR A 314 -67.89 -6.42 30.08
CA THR A 314 -69.13 -6.28 30.85
C THR A 314 -70.35 -6.77 30.08
N GLN A 315 -71.36 -7.25 30.81
CA GLN A 315 -72.71 -7.39 30.27
C GLN A 315 -73.22 -6.03 29.76
N SER A 316 -73.99 -6.06 28.68
CA SER A 316 -74.94 -5.02 28.32
C SER A 316 -76.17 -5.73 27.78
N SER A 317 -77.27 -5.67 28.52
CA SER A 317 -78.57 -6.18 28.10
C SER A 317 -79.34 -5.06 27.42
N ASP A 318 -79.91 -5.36 26.25
CA ASP A 318 -81.14 -4.86 25.64
C ASP A 318 -81.01 -5.07 24.12
N SER A 319 -82.02 -5.36 23.31
CA SER A 319 -83.38 -5.89 23.42
C SER A 319 -83.94 -5.78 21.99
N ALA A 320 -84.96 -6.59 21.66
CA ALA A 320 -85.98 -6.32 20.62
C ALA A 320 -85.76 -6.73 19.13
N TYR A 321 -86.55 -7.74 18.71
CA TYR A 321 -87.08 -8.08 17.36
C TYR A 321 -86.07 -8.43 16.21
N VAL A 322 -86.30 -9.44 15.34
CA VAL A 322 -87.45 -10.34 15.06
C VAL A 322 -86.98 -11.79 15.05
#